data_AF-A0A2X3J2R9-F1
#
_entry.id   AF-A0A2X3J2R9-F1
#
_cell.length_a   1.000
_cell.length_b   1.000
_cell.length_c   1.000
_cell.angle_alpha   90.00
_cell.angle_beta   90.00
_cell.angle_gamma   90.00
#
_symmetry.space_group_name_H-M   'P 1'
#
loop_
_entity.id
_entity.type
_entity.pdbx_description
1 polymer ?
#
loop_
_entity_poly.entity_id
_entity_poly.type
_entity_poly.pdbx_seq_one_letter_code
_entity_poly.pdbx_strand_id
1 'polypeptide(L)'
;MSEVILVNHQVKFEPNRNTLSSMSLPERKITLPSSSSRCLKVLLSKQGDVVTIKQFHKLVLGEEQNDSFRQHHLSEYLYYQKSIDCRRSR
;
A
#
# COMPACT_ATOMS: atom_id res chain seq x y z
N MET A 1 -15.68 6.29 -16.37
CA MET A 1 -15.99 5.13 -15.50
C MET A 1 -14.96 5.08 -14.38
N SER A 2 -15.37 4.86 -13.13
CA SER A 2 -14.46 4.72 -11.99
C SER A 2 -13.80 3.33 -12.00
N GLU A 3 -12.47 3.28 -11.92
CA GLU A 3 -11.71 2.02 -11.79
C GLU A 3 -12.14 1.26 -10.52
N VAL A 4 -12.49 -0.01 -10.67
CA VAL A 4 -12.87 -0.91 -9.57
C VAL A 4 -12.04 -2.17 -9.70
N ILE A 5 -11.34 -2.55 -8.63
CA ILE A 5 -10.50 -3.74 -8.60
C ILE A 5 -11.11 -4.75 -7.62
N LEU A 6 -11.27 -5.99 -8.06
CA LEU A 6 -11.73 -7.08 -7.20
C LEU A 6 -10.54 -7.80 -6.59
N VAL A 7 -10.46 -7.81 -5.26
CA VAL A 7 -9.42 -8.49 -4.50
C VAL A 7 -9.97 -9.81 -3.99
N ASN A 8 -9.40 -10.92 -4.45
CA ASN A 8 -9.78 -12.29 -4.10
C ASN A 8 -11.28 -12.58 -4.26
N HIS A 9 -11.97 -11.88 -5.17
CA HIS A 9 -13.44 -11.94 -5.39
C HIS A 9 -14.32 -11.65 -4.16
N GLN A 10 -13.74 -11.23 -3.04
CA GLN A 10 -14.45 -10.99 -1.78
C GLN A 10 -14.50 -9.52 -1.40
N VAL A 11 -13.54 -8.73 -1.89
CA VAL A 11 -13.39 -7.33 -1.54
C VAL A 11 -13.36 -6.50 -2.82
N LYS A 12 -14.15 -5.45 -2.84
CA LYS A 12 -14.16 -4.43 -3.88
C LYS A 12 -13.30 -3.25 -3.43
N PHE A 13 -12.28 -2.94 -4.21
CA PHE A 13 -11.41 -1.79 -4.02
C PHE A 13 -11.72 -0.70 -5.04
N GLU A 14 -11.98 0.51 -4.57
CA GLU A 14 -12.18 1.71 -5.37
C GLU A 14 -11.00 2.68 -5.12
N PRO A 15 -9.94 2.65 -5.94
CA PRO A 15 -8.71 3.40 -5.67
C PRO A 15 -8.93 4.91 -5.64
N ASN A 16 -9.81 5.42 -6.49
CA ASN A 16 -10.11 6.86 -6.56
C ASN A 16 -10.82 7.40 -5.31
N ARG A 17 -11.43 6.51 -4.53
CA ARG A 17 -12.13 6.86 -3.29
C ARG A 17 -11.36 6.39 -2.05
N ASN A 18 -10.26 5.69 -2.24
CA ASN A 18 -9.51 4.99 -1.19
C ASN A 18 -10.40 4.06 -0.36
N THR A 19 -11.40 3.43 -0.95
CA THR A 19 -12.37 2.61 -0.19
C THR A 19 -12.27 1.13 -0.53
N LEU A 20 -12.32 0.30 0.51
CA LEU A 20 -12.57 -1.12 0.43
C LEU A 20 -14.00 -1.41 0.90
N SER A 21 -14.69 -2.31 0.21
CA SER A 21 -16.02 -2.79 0.61
C SER A 21 -16.10 -4.29 0.45
N SER A 22 -16.82 -4.96 1.34
CA SER A 22 -17.10 -6.39 1.19
C SER A 22 -18.11 -6.62 0.07
N MET A 23 -17.88 -7.65 -0.74
CA MET A 23 -18.83 -8.09 -1.77
C MET A 23 -20.07 -8.75 -1.15
N SER A 24 -19.93 -9.43 -0.02
CA SER A 24 -21.02 -10.12 0.68
C SER A 24 -21.79 -9.21 1.64
N LEU A 25 -21.15 -8.16 2.16
CA LEU A 25 -21.74 -7.19 3.08
C LEU A 25 -21.37 -5.76 2.65
N PRO A 26 -22.02 -5.19 1.62
CA PRO A 26 -21.62 -3.91 1.00
C PRO A 26 -21.62 -2.72 1.97
N GLU A 27 -22.50 -2.73 2.98
CA GLU A 27 -22.52 -1.76 4.08
C GLU A 27 -21.22 -1.74 4.90
N ARG A 28 -20.45 -2.82 4.91
CA ARG A 28 -19.11 -2.86 5.54
C ARG A 28 -18.08 -2.29 4.59
N LYS A 29 -17.89 -0.97 4.70
CA LYS A 29 -16.85 -0.22 3.99
C LYS A 29 -15.78 0.33 4.94
N ILE A 30 -14.55 0.37 4.45
CA ILE A 30 -13.40 0.96 5.15
C ILE A 30 -12.76 1.98 4.21
N THR A 31 -12.47 3.17 4.72
CA THR A 31 -11.67 4.17 4.01
C THR A 31 -10.21 4.01 4.41
N LEU A 32 -9.35 3.73 3.45
CA LEU A 32 -7.92 3.64 3.62
C LEU A 32 -7.28 5.02 3.64
N PRO A 33 -6.18 5.21 4.40
CA PRO A 33 -5.28 6.32 4.20
C PRO A 33 -4.77 6.36 2.74
N SER A 34 -4.50 7.55 2.24
CA SER A 34 -4.04 7.76 0.85
C SER A 34 -2.76 6.97 0.53
N SER A 35 -1.82 6.91 1.47
CA SER A 35 -0.59 6.11 1.35
C SER A 35 -0.90 4.61 1.24
N SER A 36 -1.74 4.07 2.10
CA SER A 36 -2.16 2.66 2.08
C SER A 36 -2.91 2.29 0.80
N SER A 37 -3.81 3.16 0.33
CA SER A 37 -4.54 2.98 -0.93
C SER A 37 -3.57 2.92 -2.13
N ARG A 38 -2.57 3.81 -2.16
CA ARG A 38 -1.55 3.83 -3.21
C ARG A 38 -0.69 2.57 -3.19
N CYS A 39 -0.23 2.15 -2.01
CA CYS A 39 0.48 0.88 -1.84
C CYS A 39 -0.33 -0.30 -2.39
N LEU A 40 -1.60 -0.39 -2.01
CA LEU A 40 -2.48 -1.47 -2.47
C LEU A 40 -2.69 -1.42 -3.98
N LYS A 41 -2.88 -0.25 -4.57
CA LYS A 41 -2.99 -0.08 -6.03
C LYS A 41 -1.74 -0.60 -6.76
N VAL A 42 -0.53 -0.32 -6.24
CA VAL A 42 0.72 -0.82 -6.82
C VAL A 42 0.85 -2.33 -6.69
N LEU A 43 0.50 -2.90 -5.52
CA LEU A 43 0.54 -4.36 -5.34
C LEU A 43 -0.42 -5.07 -6.30
N LEU A 44 -1.62 -4.52 -6.50
CA LEU A 44 -2.61 -5.08 -7.40
C LEU A 44 -2.21 -4.92 -8.88
N SER A 45 -1.52 -3.83 -9.26
CA SER A 45 -1.04 -3.65 -10.64
C SER A 45 0.17 -4.51 -10.99
N LYS A 46 0.84 -5.10 -9.99
CA LYS A 46 1.97 -6.02 -10.12
C LYS A 46 1.62 -7.44 -9.70
N GLN A 47 0.33 -7.79 -9.73
CA GLN A 47 -0.13 -9.12 -9.34
C GLN A 47 0.56 -10.20 -10.20
N GLY A 48 1.24 -11.13 -9.55
CA GLY A 48 2.00 -12.21 -10.20
C GLY A 48 3.49 -11.93 -10.38
N ASP A 49 3.94 -10.68 -10.22
CA ASP A 49 5.34 -10.29 -10.32
C ASP A 49 6.03 -10.34 -8.95
N VAL A 50 7.29 -10.80 -8.92
CA VAL A 50 8.15 -10.66 -7.74
C VAL A 50 8.80 -9.29 -7.78
N VAL A 51 8.46 -8.44 -6.82
CA VAL A 51 9.00 -7.08 -6.68
C VAL A 51 9.81 -6.98 -5.40
N THR A 52 11.03 -6.44 -5.49
CA THR A 52 11.83 -6.12 -4.29
C THR A 52 11.23 -4.92 -3.55
N ILE A 53 11.48 -4.82 -2.24
CA ILE A 53 11.04 -3.68 -1.42
C ILE A 53 11.51 -2.35 -2.03
N LYS A 54 12.76 -2.30 -2.52
CA LYS A 54 13.33 -1.11 -3.16
C LYS A 54 12.55 -0.69 -4.42
N GLN A 55 12.21 -1.65 -5.28
CA GLN A 55 11.41 -1.40 -6.48
C GLN A 55 9.98 -0.99 -6.10
N PHE A 56 9.37 -1.65 -5.11
CA PHE A 56 8.04 -1.30 -4.62
C PHE A 56 7.97 0.14 -4.14
N HIS A 57 8.94 0.59 -3.33
CA HIS A 57 8.98 1.98 -2.86
C HIS A 57 9.07 2.98 -4.01
N LYS A 58 9.91 2.68 -5.01
CA LYS A 58 10.04 3.54 -6.20
C LYS A 58 8.70 3.65 -6.94
N LEU A 59 7.97 2.55 -7.07
CA LEU A 59 6.65 2.52 -7.71
C LEU A 59 5.57 3.27 -6.91
N VAL A 60 5.59 3.19 -5.58
CA VAL A 60 4.61 3.86 -4.71
C VAL A 60 4.85 5.38 -4.62
N LEU A 61 6.11 5.81 -4.57
CA LEU A 61 6.46 7.22 -4.40
C LEU A 61 6.50 8.00 -5.73
N GLY A 62 6.60 7.30 -6.85
CA GLY A 62 6.77 7.90 -8.18
C GLY A 62 8.22 8.32 -8.45
N GLU A 63 8.58 8.47 -9.72
CA GLU A 63 9.97 8.77 -10.11
C GLU A 63 10.41 10.20 -9.74
N GLU A 64 9.46 11.14 -9.55
CA GLU A 64 9.75 12.58 -9.34
C GLU A 64 9.96 13.00 -7.88
N GLN A 65 9.64 12.17 -6.88
CA GLN A 65 9.77 12.52 -5.45
C GLN A 65 11.05 12.00 -4.78
N ASN A 66 12.07 11.65 -5.57
CA ASN A 66 13.28 11.00 -5.07
C ASN A 66 14.23 11.91 -4.27
N ASP A 67 14.14 13.24 -4.40
CA ASP A 67 15.14 14.12 -3.76
C ASP A 67 14.66 14.81 -2.48
N SER A 68 13.36 15.12 -2.33
CA SER A 68 12.84 15.86 -1.17
C SER A 68 12.24 14.95 -0.07
N PHE A 69 11.62 13.82 -0.44
CA PHE A 69 10.84 13.00 0.51
C PHE A 69 11.68 12.00 1.32
N ARG A 70 13.00 11.90 1.04
CA ARG A 70 13.89 10.92 1.68
C ARG A 70 14.09 11.18 3.18
N GLN A 71 13.95 12.40 3.69
CA GLN A 71 14.32 12.68 5.08
C GLN A 71 13.24 12.31 6.12
N HIS A 72 11.95 12.51 5.84
CA HIS A 72 10.90 12.26 6.85
C HIS A 72 10.51 10.78 6.93
N HIS A 73 10.37 10.08 5.79
CA HIS A 73 9.85 8.71 5.79
C HIS A 73 10.90 7.65 6.16
N LEU A 74 12.21 7.97 6.07
CA LEU A 74 13.27 7.12 6.62
C LEU A 74 13.16 6.99 8.14
N SER A 75 12.64 8.00 8.84
CA SER A 75 12.46 7.93 10.30
C SER A 75 11.43 6.87 10.71
N GLU A 76 10.28 6.79 10.03
CA GLU A 76 9.27 5.76 10.28
C GLU A 76 9.75 4.37 9.83
N TYR A 77 10.44 4.26 8.69
CA TYR A 77 11.00 2.99 8.24
C TYR A 77 12.07 2.45 9.19
N LEU A 78 12.99 3.30 9.65
CA LEU A 78 13.99 2.92 10.65
C LEU A 78 13.35 2.58 11.99
N TYR A 79 12.25 3.23 12.37
CA TYR A 79 11.48 2.89 13.56
C TYR A 79 10.84 1.49 13.45
N TYR A 80 10.19 1.19 12.32
CA TYR A 80 9.62 -0.14 12.08
C TYR A 80 10.70 -1.23 12.00
N GLN A 81 11.83 -0.96 11.35
CA GLN A 81 12.94 -1.92 11.26
C GLN A 81 13.55 -2.23 12.64
N LYS A 82 13.84 -1.20 13.45
CA LYS A 82 14.32 -1.36 14.84
C LYS A 82 13.33 -2.15 15.71
N SER A 83 12.03 -1.92 15.51
CA SER A 83 10.98 -2.64 16.25
C SER A 83 10.92 -4.13 15.91
N ILE A 84 11.31 -4.52 14.70
CA ILE A 84 11.37 -5.92 14.25
C ILE A 84 12.66 -6.58 14.76
N ASP A 85 13.80 -5.90 14.69
CA ASP A 85 15.08 -6.42 15.18
C ASP A 85 15.06 -6.65 16.70
N CYS A 86 14.38 -5.78 17.48
CA CYS A 86 14.17 -6.00 18.91
C CYS A 86 13.36 -7.27 19.25
N ARG A 87 12.55 -7.82 18.33
CA ARG A 87 11.79 -9.06 18.55
C ARG A 87 12.55 -10.33 18.17
N ARG A 88 13.61 -10.21 17.37
CA ARG A 88 14.46 -11.33 16.94
C ARG A 88 15.63 -11.63 17.86
N SER A 89 15.86 -10.79 18.88
CA SER A 89 16.97 -10.92 19.84
C SER A 89 16.53 -11.52 21.20
N ARG A 90 15.40 -12.23 21.26
CA ARG A 90 14.99 -13.06 22.40
C ARG A 90 14.95 -14.53 22.01
#